data_AF-A0A965X6H3-F1
#
_entry.id   AF-A0A965X6H3-F1
#
_cell.length_a   1.000
_cell.length_b   1.000
_cell.length_c   1.000
_cell.angle_alpha   90.00
_cell.angle_beta   90.00
_cell.angle_gamma   90.00
#
_symmetry.space_group_name_H-M   'P 1'
#
loop_
_entity.id
_entity.type
_entity.pdbx_description
1 polymer ?
#
loop_
_entity_poly.entity_id
_entity_poly.type
_entity_poly.pdbx_seq_one_letter_code
_entity_poly.pdbx_strand_id
1 'polypeptide(L)'
;HKAGERSFLLSLYYESIDPVSINKQGGDAGVQYRTGIYYVKQEDLPIIQRSIAQLQKSYAKPISIEVKPLQNFSPAEEYHQKYLDKNPGGYCHISSDKVEKASKAVVNSTVYPAPDAGSLRATLSPVQYEVTQNNATEPPFQNEFYRTFESGIYVDVTTGEPLFSSADKFESGCGWPSFSKPIDPGVLRQKRDHSHGMIRTEVRSRSGDAHLGHVFEDGPQAAGGLRYCINSASLRFIPKEEMEREGYGYLLNHVE
;
A
#
# COMPACT_ATOMS: atom_id res chain seq x y z
N HIS A 1 9.62 12.32 -12.83
CA HIS A 1 8.45 11.43 -12.98
C HIS A 1 7.16 12.07 -12.43
N LYS A 2 6.66 13.17 -13.00
CA LYS A 2 5.49 13.92 -12.45
C LYS A 2 4.15 13.20 -12.65
N ALA A 3 4.04 12.34 -13.67
CA ALA A 3 2.81 11.57 -13.92
C ALA A 3 2.55 10.50 -12.84
N GLY A 4 3.61 9.87 -12.31
CA GLY A 4 3.47 8.88 -11.24
C GLY A 4 2.93 9.50 -9.95
N GLU A 5 3.43 10.68 -9.59
CA GLU A 5 2.95 11.44 -8.43
C GLU A 5 1.46 11.79 -8.54
N ARG A 6 0.99 12.20 -9.73
CA ARG A 6 -0.44 12.49 -9.98
C ARG A 6 -1.32 11.26 -9.82
N SER A 7 -0.91 10.12 -10.41
CA SER A 7 -1.62 8.86 -10.26
C SER A 7 -1.70 8.39 -8.81
N PHE A 8 -0.65 8.63 -8.03
CA PHE A 8 -0.60 8.32 -6.61
C PHE A 8 -1.56 9.19 -5.78
N LEU A 9 -1.62 10.51 -6.03
CA LEU A 9 -2.59 11.39 -5.37
C LEU A 9 -4.03 10.98 -5.68
N LEU A 10 -4.31 10.56 -6.92
CA LEU A 10 -5.63 10.06 -7.31
C LEU A 10 -6.01 8.78 -6.55
N SER A 11 -5.08 7.84 -6.35
CA SER A 11 -5.38 6.65 -5.55
C SER A 11 -5.68 6.99 -4.10
N LEU A 12 -4.93 7.91 -3.48
CA LEU A 12 -5.20 8.36 -2.11
C LEU A 12 -6.57 9.06 -1.99
N TYR A 13 -6.92 9.88 -2.98
CA TYR A 13 -8.24 10.50 -3.05
C TYR A 13 -9.35 9.44 -3.08
N TYR A 14 -9.24 8.42 -3.93
CA TYR A 14 -10.25 7.36 -4.04
C TYR A 14 -10.41 6.53 -2.76
N GLU A 15 -9.35 6.32 -1.99
CA GLU A 15 -9.43 5.61 -0.69
C GLU A 15 -10.18 6.44 0.39
N SER A 16 -10.22 7.76 0.22
CA SER A 16 -10.81 8.69 1.19
C SER A 16 -12.30 8.98 0.99
N ILE A 17 -12.88 8.63 -0.17
CA ILE A 17 -14.27 8.95 -0.54
C ILE A 17 -15.12 7.71 -0.85
N ASP A 18 -16.44 7.88 -0.86
CA ASP A 18 -17.36 7.01 -1.60
C ASP A 18 -17.50 7.54 -3.04
N PRO A 19 -16.92 6.87 -4.05
CA PRO A 19 -16.85 7.39 -5.41
C PRO A 19 -18.16 7.23 -6.20
N VAL A 20 -19.14 6.49 -5.69
CA VAL A 20 -20.45 6.29 -6.35
C VAL A 20 -21.57 7.09 -5.67
N SER A 21 -21.27 7.76 -4.56
CA SER A 21 -22.21 8.63 -3.87
C SER A 21 -22.40 9.96 -4.61
N ILE A 22 -23.65 10.39 -4.73
CA ILE A 22 -24.04 11.63 -5.40
C ILE A 22 -24.36 12.67 -4.32
N ASN A 23 -23.65 13.82 -4.35
CA ASN A 23 -23.88 14.97 -3.47
C ASN A 23 -23.92 14.62 -1.96
N LYS A 24 -23.12 13.64 -1.54
CA LYS A 24 -23.03 13.20 -0.15
C LYS A 24 -21.71 12.48 0.12
N GLN A 25 -21.09 12.72 1.27
CA GLN A 25 -19.96 11.94 1.80
C GLN A 25 -20.14 11.78 3.32
N GLY A 26 -20.10 10.54 3.81
CA GLY A 26 -20.36 10.27 5.23
C GLY A 26 -21.73 10.82 5.70
N GLY A 27 -21.70 11.66 6.73
CA GLY A 27 -22.90 12.33 7.27
C GLY A 27 -23.32 13.58 6.49
N ASP A 28 -22.45 14.11 5.63
CA ASP A 28 -22.61 15.42 5.00
C ASP A 28 -23.30 15.30 3.64
N ALA A 29 -24.42 16.00 3.45
CA ALA A 29 -25.24 15.95 2.24
C ALA A 29 -25.50 17.34 1.65
N GLY A 30 -25.47 17.44 0.33
CA GLY A 30 -25.61 18.69 -0.43
C GLY A 30 -24.63 18.77 -1.61
N VAL A 31 -24.94 19.64 -2.58
CA VAL A 31 -24.11 19.82 -3.79
C VAL A 31 -22.69 20.28 -3.49
N GLN A 32 -22.46 20.93 -2.35
CA GLN A 32 -21.16 21.33 -1.85
C GLN A 32 -20.26 20.16 -1.42
N TYR A 33 -20.84 18.97 -1.21
CA TYR A 33 -20.13 17.73 -0.85
C TYR A 33 -20.05 16.73 -2.02
N ARG A 34 -20.30 17.19 -3.26
CA ARG A 34 -20.12 16.36 -4.45
C ARG A 34 -18.64 16.02 -4.64
N THR A 35 -18.37 14.82 -5.13
CA THR A 35 -17.00 14.40 -5.47
C THR A 35 -16.60 14.98 -6.82
N GLY A 36 -15.38 15.52 -6.91
CA GLY A 36 -14.90 16.15 -8.14
C GLY A 36 -13.38 16.25 -8.21
N ILE A 37 -12.84 16.13 -9.42
CA ILE A 37 -11.43 16.35 -9.74
C ILE A 37 -11.35 17.53 -10.70
N TYR A 38 -10.75 18.62 -10.23
CA TYR A 38 -10.62 19.86 -10.98
C TYR A 38 -9.17 20.09 -11.37
N TYR A 39 -8.89 20.14 -12.67
CA TYR A 39 -7.53 20.27 -13.20
C TYR A 39 -7.30 21.65 -13.80
N VAL A 40 -6.07 22.16 -13.68
CA VAL A 40 -5.63 23.42 -14.31
C VAL A 40 -4.89 23.15 -15.63
N LYS A 41 -4.06 22.11 -15.66
CA LYS A 41 -3.26 21.76 -16.83
C LYS A 41 -3.97 20.69 -17.65
N GLN A 42 -4.14 20.94 -18.94
CA GLN A 42 -4.80 20.00 -19.85
C GLN A 42 -4.07 18.65 -19.96
N GLU A 43 -2.75 18.63 -19.73
CA GLU A 43 -1.96 17.39 -19.70
C GLU A 43 -2.38 16.39 -18.61
N ASP A 44 -3.10 16.84 -17.58
CA ASP A 44 -3.58 15.99 -16.48
C ASP A 44 -4.84 15.22 -16.84
N LEU A 45 -5.64 15.74 -17.79
CA LEU A 45 -6.93 15.16 -18.15
C LEU A 45 -6.84 13.69 -18.58
N PRO A 46 -5.92 13.27 -19.47
CA PRO A 46 -5.80 11.87 -19.85
C PRO A 46 -5.42 10.95 -18.67
N ILE A 47 -4.63 11.45 -17.71
CA ILE A 47 -4.23 10.70 -16.51
C ILE A 47 -5.47 10.48 -15.61
N ILE A 48 -6.24 11.54 -15.37
CA ILE A 48 -7.46 11.50 -14.56
C ILE A 48 -8.53 10.59 -15.20
N GLN A 49 -8.74 10.71 -16.52
CA GLN A 49 -9.72 9.87 -17.22
C GLN A 49 -9.34 8.39 -17.16
N ARG A 50 -8.06 8.07 -17.35
CA ARG A 50 -7.57 6.69 -17.24
C ARG A 50 -7.75 6.15 -15.82
N SER A 51 -7.46 6.94 -14.79
CA SER A 51 -7.62 6.50 -13.39
C SER A 51 -9.09 6.29 -13.02
N ILE A 52 -10.01 7.15 -13.46
CA ILE A 52 -11.45 6.96 -13.27
C ILE A 52 -11.95 5.71 -13.98
N ALA A 53 -11.52 5.47 -15.22
CA ALA A 53 -11.87 4.26 -15.96
C ALA A 53 -11.36 2.99 -15.27
N GLN A 54 -10.17 3.04 -14.64
CA GLN A 54 -9.66 1.94 -13.85
C GLN A 54 -10.45 1.73 -12.56
N LEU A 55 -10.77 2.82 -11.84
CA LEU A 55 -11.59 2.78 -10.63
C LEU A 55 -12.97 2.18 -10.90
N GLN A 56 -13.61 2.53 -12.02
CA GLN A 56 -14.92 2.03 -12.41
C GLN A 56 -14.97 0.50 -12.49
N LYS A 57 -13.85 -0.19 -12.81
CA LYS A 57 -13.81 -1.66 -12.87
C LYS A 57 -14.06 -2.32 -11.51
N SER A 58 -13.81 -1.61 -10.41
CA SER A 58 -14.04 -2.10 -9.05
C SER A 58 -15.45 -1.83 -8.52
N TYR A 59 -16.28 -1.10 -9.28
CA TYR A 59 -17.62 -0.71 -8.84
C TYR A 59 -18.68 -1.08 -9.89
N ALA A 60 -19.74 -1.77 -9.45
CA ALA A 60 -20.89 -2.04 -10.31
C ALA A 60 -21.72 -0.77 -10.59
N LYS A 61 -21.78 0.14 -9.61
CA LYS A 61 -22.45 1.45 -9.78
C LYS A 61 -21.53 2.40 -10.56
N PRO A 62 -22.11 3.29 -11.39
CA PRO A 62 -21.33 4.33 -12.07
C PRO A 62 -20.60 5.24 -11.06
N ILE A 63 -19.34 5.53 -11.34
CA ILE A 63 -18.56 6.53 -10.59
C ILE A 63 -19.20 7.91 -10.80
N SER A 64 -19.46 8.61 -9.70
CA SER A 64 -20.15 9.91 -9.67
C SER A 64 -19.19 11.10 -9.57
N ILE A 65 -17.87 10.84 -9.59
CA ILE A 65 -16.82 11.87 -9.53
C ILE A 65 -16.84 12.69 -10.82
N GLU A 66 -17.10 13.99 -10.73
CA GLU A 66 -17.02 14.87 -11.90
C GLU A 66 -15.56 15.23 -12.25
N VAL A 67 -15.26 15.35 -13.54
CA VAL A 67 -13.93 15.76 -14.02
C VAL A 67 -14.08 16.99 -14.90
N LYS A 68 -13.60 18.14 -14.44
CA LYS A 68 -13.78 19.44 -15.12
C LYS A 68 -12.54 20.32 -15.01
N PRO A 69 -12.29 21.24 -15.96
CA PRO A 69 -11.31 22.31 -15.74
C PRO A 69 -11.69 23.12 -14.50
N LEU A 70 -10.69 23.49 -13.68
CA LEU A 70 -10.90 24.41 -12.57
C LEU A 70 -11.24 25.79 -13.14
N GLN A 71 -12.45 26.27 -12.89
CA GLN A 71 -12.90 27.59 -13.35
C GLN A 71 -12.57 28.68 -12.34
N ASN A 72 -12.97 28.48 -11.08
CA ASN A 72 -12.76 29.41 -9.98
C ASN A 72 -12.39 28.62 -8.72
N PHE A 73 -11.52 29.20 -7.89
CA PHE A 73 -11.20 28.69 -6.55
C PHE A 73 -11.15 29.86 -5.58
N SER A 74 -12.15 29.93 -4.70
CA SER A 74 -12.19 30.92 -3.61
C SER A 74 -11.64 30.25 -2.35
N PRO A 75 -10.52 30.74 -1.80
CA PRO A 75 -10.02 30.25 -0.53
C PRO A 75 -11.09 30.39 0.56
N ALA A 76 -11.28 29.34 1.35
CA ALA A 76 -12.12 29.41 2.54
C ALA A 76 -11.49 30.33 3.60
N GLU A 77 -12.31 30.82 4.53
CA GLU A 77 -11.90 31.67 5.64
C GLU A 77 -10.80 31.01 6.49
N GLU A 78 -10.00 31.83 7.18
CA GLU A 78 -8.84 31.36 7.95
C GLU A 78 -9.20 30.31 9.01
N TYR A 79 -10.41 30.35 9.56
CA TYR A 79 -10.84 29.36 10.54
C TYR A 79 -10.94 27.94 9.97
N HIS A 80 -11.19 27.79 8.66
CA HIS A 80 -11.23 26.51 7.97
C HIS A 80 -9.85 25.98 7.58
N GLN A 81 -8.87 26.88 7.43
CA GLN A 81 -7.50 26.49 7.08
C GLN A 81 -6.87 25.69 8.22
N LYS A 82 -6.36 24.50 7.93
CA LYS A 82 -5.79 23.58 8.93
C LYS A 82 -6.74 23.29 10.10
N TYR A 83 -8.03 23.15 9.82
CA TYR A 83 -9.07 22.99 10.83
C TYR A 83 -8.78 21.87 11.84
N LEU A 84 -8.32 20.69 11.38
CA LEU A 84 -8.03 19.55 12.27
C LEU A 84 -6.75 19.74 13.11
N ASP A 85 -5.77 20.51 12.63
CA ASP A 85 -4.60 20.88 13.44
C ASP A 85 -5.02 21.84 14.57
N LYS A 86 -5.92 22.78 14.25
CA LYS A 86 -6.48 23.76 15.20
C LYS A 86 -7.49 23.11 16.17
N ASN A 87 -8.17 22.05 15.74
CA ASN A 87 -9.22 21.36 16.49
C ASN A 87 -9.02 19.83 16.42
N PRO A 88 -8.12 19.25 17.24
CA PRO A 88 -7.80 17.82 17.17
C PRO A 88 -8.99 16.86 17.43
N GLY A 89 -10.04 17.33 18.10
CA GLY A 89 -11.31 16.59 18.28
C GLY A 89 -12.43 17.04 17.34
N GLY A 90 -12.11 17.81 16.31
CA GLY A 90 -13.06 18.32 15.34
C GLY A 90 -13.69 17.20 14.50
N TYR A 91 -14.86 17.48 13.94
CA TYR A 91 -15.54 16.54 13.06
C TYR A 91 -14.67 16.15 11.85
N CYS A 92 -14.53 14.84 11.62
CA CYS A 92 -13.94 14.29 10.41
C CYS A 92 -14.65 12.97 10.08
N HIS A 93 -15.24 12.87 8.87
CA HIS A 93 -15.85 11.61 8.42
C HIS A 93 -14.81 10.62 7.87
N ILE A 94 -13.60 11.09 7.54
CA ILE A 94 -12.47 10.25 7.16
C ILE A 94 -11.81 9.78 8.45
N SER A 95 -11.71 8.46 8.65
CA SER A 95 -11.11 7.92 9.87
C SER A 95 -9.64 8.34 10.02
N SER A 96 -9.19 8.51 11.27
CA SER A 96 -7.78 8.79 11.61
C SER A 96 -6.82 7.84 10.90
N ASP A 97 -7.18 6.56 10.86
CA ASP A 97 -6.35 5.51 10.27
C ASP A 97 -6.15 5.72 8.77
N LYS A 98 -7.17 6.21 8.05
CA LYS A 98 -7.06 6.54 6.62
C LYS A 98 -6.18 7.76 6.40
N VAL A 99 -6.30 8.78 7.26
CA VAL A 99 -5.46 9.99 7.20
C VAL A 99 -4.00 9.64 7.47
N GLU A 100 -3.75 8.83 8.51
CA GLU A 100 -2.41 8.35 8.85
C GLU A 100 -1.82 7.45 7.77
N LYS A 101 -2.64 6.56 7.19
CA LYS A 101 -2.23 5.75 6.04
C LYS A 101 -1.81 6.62 4.86
N ALA A 102 -2.61 7.63 4.52
CA ALA A 102 -2.32 8.53 3.41
C ALA A 102 -1.08 9.41 3.67
N SER A 103 -0.86 9.86 4.91
CA SER A 103 0.31 10.67 5.26
C SER A 103 1.62 9.88 5.25
N LYS A 104 1.55 8.56 5.49
CA LYS A 104 2.68 7.62 5.45
C LYS A 104 2.84 6.92 4.10
N ALA A 105 1.93 7.14 3.16
CA ALA A 105 1.97 6.44 1.88
C ALA A 105 3.14 6.97 1.04
N VAL A 106 4.00 6.06 0.59
CA VAL A 106 5.20 6.34 -0.20
C VAL A 106 5.32 5.42 -1.42
N VAL A 107 4.60 4.28 -1.43
CA VAL A 107 4.64 3.30 -2.52
C VAL A 107 3.45 3.48 -3.45
N ASN A 108 3.75 3.94 -4.67
CA ASN A 108 2.78 4.07 -5.74
C ASN A 108 2.50 2.70 -6.41
N SER A 109 1.37 2.09 -6.07
CA SER A 109 0.93 0.80 -6.62
C SER A 109 0.85 0.76 -8.15
N THR A 110 0.61 1.89 -8.81
CA THR A 110 0.47 1.94 -10.28
C THR A 110 1.76 1.60 -11.03
N VAL A 111 2.90 1.61 -10.35
CA VAL A 111 4.21 1.24 -10.90
C VAL A 111 4.45 -0.28 -10.87
N TYR A 112 3.71 -1.01 -10.04
CA TYR A 112 3.95 -2.43 -9.75
C TYR A 112 2.72 -3.27 -10.11
N PRO A 113 2.29 -3.37 -11.38
CA PRO A 113 1.07 -4.10 -11.74
C PRO A 113 1.20 -5.59 -11.40
N ALA A 114 0.07 -6.22 -11.07
CA ALA A 114 -0.01 -7.66 -10.90
C ALA A 114 0.47 -8.38 -12.18
N PRO A 115 1.40 -9.35 -12.08
CA PRO A 115 1.83 -10.15 -13.23
C PRO A 115 0.72 -11.10 -13.70
N ASP A 116 0.81 -11.55 -14.95
CA ASP A 116 -0.07 -12.61 -15.44
C ASP A 116 0.35 -13.98 -14.86
N ALA A 117 -0.63 -14.85 -14.63
CA ALA A 117 -0.38 -16.15 -14.00
C ALA A 117 0.55 -17.06 -14.82
N GLY A 118 0.60 -16.90 -16.14
CA GLY A 118 1.49 -17.66 -17.03
C GLY A 118 2.95 -17.27 -16.86
N SER A 119 3.22 -15.96 -16.78
CA SER A 119 4.53 -15.37 -16.49
C SER A 119 5.12 -15.92 -15.19
N LEU A 120 4.33 -15.94 -14.11
CA LEU A 120 4.82 -16.33 -12.78
C LEU A 120 5.43 -17.73 -12.74
N ARG A 121 4.79 -18.70 -13.42
CA ARG A 121 5.28 -20.09 -13.46
C ARG A 121 6.61 -20.22 -14.23
N ALA A 122 6.88 -19.31 -15.16
CA ALA A 122 8.12 -19.31 -15.94
C ALA A 122 9.28 -18.59 -15.24
N THR A 123 8.98 -17.59 -14.39
CA THR A 123 10.00 -16.74 -13.77
C THR A 123 10.35 -17.11 -12.34
N LEU A 124 9.39 -17.64 -11.57
CA LEU A 124 9.61 -18.00 -10.17
C LEU A 124 10.28 -19.37 -10.05
N SER A 125 11.13 -19.52 -9.05
CA SER A 125 11.58 -20.85 -8.63
C SER A 125 10.41 -21.68 -8.09
N PRO A 126 10.53 -23.02 -8.04
CA PRO A 126 9.45 -23.86 -7.51
C PRO A 126 8.97 -23.46 -6.12
N VAL A 127 9.89 -23.16 -5.19
CA VAL A 127 9.51 -22.75 -3.82
C VAL A 127 8.85 -21.36 -3.79
N GLN A 128 9.33 -20.41 -4.61
CA GLN A 128 8.72 -19.09 -4.71
C GLN A 128 7.29 -19.18 -5.25
N TYR A 129 7.07 -20.03 -6.27
CA TYR A 129 5.73 -20.26 -6.81
C TYR A 129 4.80 -20.90 -5.77
N GLU A 130 5.23 -21.97 -5.11
CA GLU A 130 4.43 -22.66 -4.10
C GLU A 130 4.07 -21.74 -2.92
N VAL A 131 5.04 -20.97 -2.42
CA VAL A 131 4.79 -20.01 -1.33
C VAL A 131 3.83 -18.93 -1.79
N THR A 132 4.12 -18.23 -2.88
CA THR A 132 3.37 -17.02 -3.27
C THR A 132 1.99 -17.33 -3.84
N GLN A 133 1.83 -18.43 -4.59
CA GLN A 133 0.60 -18.73 -5.31
C GLN A 133 -0.27 -19.79 -4.63
N ASN A 134 0.36 -20.77 -3.95
CA ASN A 134 -0.34 -21.89 -3.31
C ASN A 134 -0.37 -21.79 -1.78
N ASN A 135 0.03 -20.65 -1.22
CA ASN A 135 0.09 -20.38 0.21
C ASN A 135 0.96 -21.40 0.99
N ALA A 136 2.00 -21.95 0.36
CA ALA A 136 2.95 -22.80 1.06
C ALA A 136 3.79 -21.99 2.05
N THR A 137 4.49 -22.69 2.94
CA THR A 137 5.44 -22.08 3.88
C THR A 137 6.79 -22.76 3.73
N GLU A 138 7.85 -21.99 3.53
CA GLU A 138 9.21 -22.50 3.42
C GLU A 138 9.73 -23.01 4.78
N PRO A 139 10.72 -23.93 4.81
CA PRO A 139 11.21 -24.45 6.08
C PRO A 139 11.90 -23.38 6.95
N PRO A 140 11.72 -23.43 8.28
CA PRO A 140 12.36 -22.49 9.20
C PRO A 140 13.89 -22.67 9.18
N PHE A 141 14.63 -21.57 9.30
CA PHE A 141 16.10 -21.49 9.32
C PHE A 141 16.82 -22.02 8.07
N GLN A 142 16.07 -22.46 7.05
CA GLN A 142 16.60 -22.95 5.77
C GLN A 142 16.09 -22.08 4.63
N ASN A 143 16.17 -20.77 4.84
CA ASN A 143 15.74 -19.77 3.88
C ASN A 143 16.76 -18.64 3.80
N GLU A 144 16.62 -17.82 2.76
CA GLU A 144 17.68 -16.87 2.39
C GLU A 144 17.79 -15.70 3.37
N PHE A 145 16.66 -15.17 3.85
CA PHE A 145 16.64 -13.86 4.50
C PHE A 145 16.45 -13.88 6.02
N TYR A 146 16.32 -15.05 6.67
CA TYR A 146 16.16 -15.05 8.14
C TYR A 146 17.33 -14.37 8.86
N ARG A 147 18.57 -14.54 8.40
CA ARG A 147 19.79 -13.91 8.97
C ARG A 147 20.27 -12.64 8.27
N THR A 148 19.59 -12.18 7.23
CA THR A 148 19.95 -10.94 6.52
C THR A 148 19.58 -9.74 7.39
N PHE A 149 20.53 -8.87 7.68
CA PHE A 149 20.32 -7.62 8.45
C PHE A 149 21.04 -6.43 7.80
N GLU A 150 21.52 -6.62 6.58
CA GLU A 150 22.09 -5.57 5.74
C GLU A 150 21.03 -4.48 5.45
N SER A 151 21.49 -3.24 5.29
CA SER A 151 20.62 -2.12 4.95
C SER A 151 20.06 -2.29 3.54
N GLY A 152 18.75 -2.12 3.38
CA GLY A 152 18.07 -2.28 2.10
C GLY A 152 16.55 -2.44 2.24
N ILE A 153 15.89 -2.80 1.15
CA ILE A 153 14.45 -3.09 1.14
C ILE A 153 14.18 -4.53 0.71
N TYR A 154 13.05 -5.05 1.16
CA TYR A 154 12.48 -6.31 0.70
C TYR A 154 11.27 -6.00 -0.18
N VAL A 155 11.37 -6.40 -1.44
CA VAL A 155 10.31 -6.22 -2.44
C VAL A 155 9.57 -7.53 -2.67
N ASP A 156 8.32 -7.45 -3.10
CA ASP A 156 7.55 -8.59 -3.57
C ASP A 156 8.26 -9.25 -4.75
N VAL A 157 8.59 -10.53 -4.65
CA VAL A 157 9.29 -11.27 -5.71
C VAL A 157 8.48 -11.33 -7.02
N THR A 158 7.16 -11.18 -6.93
CA THR A 158 6.22 -11.29 -8.06
C THR A 158 6.01 -9.99 -8.82
N THR A 159 6.04 -8.84 -8.13
CA THR A 159 5.70 -7.52 -8.70
C THR A 159 6.83 -6.51 -8.62
N GLY A 160 7.80 -6.71 -7.73
CA GLY A 160 8.80 -5.71 -7.36
C GLY A 160 8.26 -4.58 -6.47
N GLU A 161 7.00 -4.66 -5.99
CA GLU A 161 6.43 -3.68 -5.04
C GLU A 161 7.21 -3.72 -3.71
N PRO A 162 7.74 -2.60 -3.19
CA PRO A 162 8.40 -2.57 -1.88
C PRO A 162 7.44 -2.93 -0.76
N LEU A 163 7.82 -3.91 0.07
CA LEU A 163 6.97 -4.43 1.15
C LEU A 163 7.51 -4.06 2.54
N PHE A 164 8.81 -4.25 2.76
CA PHE A 164 9.43 -4.05 4.07
C PHE A 164 10.78 -3.33 3.95
N SER A 165 11.14 -2.59 4.99
CA SER A 165 12.47 -2.02 5.17
C SER A 165 13.32 -2.89 6.08
N SER A 166 14.64 -2.93 5.84
CA SER A 166 15.61 -3.50 6.78
C SER A 166 15.57 -2.81 8.16
N ALA A 167 15.22 -1.51 8.22
CA ALA A 167 15.13 -0.75 9.47
C ALA A 167 14.05 -1.28 10.42
N ASP A 168 13.05 -1.96 9.86
CA ASP A 168 11.94 -2.56 10.61
C ASP A 168 12.11 -4.08 10.80
N LYS A 169 13.19 -4.67 10.27
CA LYS A 169 13.52 -6.08 10.47
C LYS A 169 14.14 -6.30 11.85
N PHE A 170 13.77 -7.39 12.50
CA PHE A 170 14.36 -7.77 13.80
C PHE A 170 14.59 -9.28 13.93
N GLU A 171 15.47 -9.67 14.84
CA GLU A 171 15.72 -11.07 15.17
C GLU A 171 14.59 -11.62 16.05
N SER A 172 13.78 -12.52 15.49
CA SER A 172 12.67 -13.14 16.22
C SER A 172 12.99 -14.53 16.77
N GLY A 173 14.02 -15.21 16.25
CA GLY A 173 14.27 -16.62 16.57
C GLY A 173 13.21 -17.60 16.04
N CYS A 174 12.21 -17.16 15.27
CA CYS A 174 11.16 -18.04 14.73
C CYS A 174 11.61 -18.88 13.52
N GLY A 175 12.69 -18.47 12.85
CA GLY A 175 13.24 -19.13 11.67
C GLY A 175 12.84 -18.52 10.33
N TRP A 176 12.07 -17.43 10.31
CA TRP A 176 11.71 -16.66 9.12
C TRP A 176 12.04 -15.18 9.31
N PRO A 177 12.33 -14.41 8.24
CA PRO A 177 12.51 -12.97 8.36
C PRO A 177 11.27 -12.34 9.00
N SER A 178 11.52 -11.51 10.02
CA SER A 178 10.49 -10.92 10.85
C SER A 178 10.60 -9.40 10.85
N PHE A 179 9.48 -8.72 10.63
CA PHE A 179 9.41 -7.26 10.57
C PHE A 179 8.38 -6.72 11.56
N SER A 180 8.59 -5.51 12.08
CA SER A 180 7.66 -4.85 13.01
C SER A 180 6.49 -4.19 12.28
N LYS A 181 6.70 -3.69 11.07
CA LYS A 181 5.70 -3.03 10.20
C LYS A 181 6.10 -3.09 8.72
N PRO A 182 5.15 -2.93 7.78
CA PRO A 182 5.49 -2.70 6.38
C PRO A 182 6.14 -1.33 6.15
N ILE A 183 6.84 -1.19 5.02
CA ILE A 183 7.43 0.08 4.58
C ILE A 183 6.37 1.16 4.30
N ASP A 184 5.19 0.73 3.88
CA ASP A 184 4.01 1.57 3.64
C ASP A 184 2.77 0.81 4.15
N PRO A 185 1.91 1.43 4.98
CA PRO A 185 0.74 0.75 5.55
C PRO A 185 -0.26 0.23 4.51
N GLY A 186 -0.19 0.73 3.27
CA GLY A 186 -1.04 0.32 2.16
C GLY A 186 -0.52 -0.83 1.30
N VAL A 187 0.70 -1.31 1.46
CA VAL A 187 1.28 -2.35 0.56
C VAL A 187 0.88 -3.78 0.92
N LEU A 188 0.20 -3.99 2.04
CA LEU A 188 -0.22 -5.31 2.51
C LEU A 188 -1.75 -5.44 2.59
N ARG A 189 -2.24 -6.66 2.37
CA ARG A 189 -3.62 -7.08 2.66
C ARG A 189 -3.59 -8.13 3.76
N GLN A 190 -4.53 -8.03 4.68
CA GLN A 190 -4.72 -9.00 5.75
C GLN A 190 -5.97 -9.83 5.48
N LYS A 191 -5.86 -11.14 5.67
CA LYS A 191 -6.95 -12.10 5.49
C LYS A 191 -7.00 -13.05 6.66
N ARG A 192 -8.20 -13.36 7.14
CA ARG A 192 -8.38 -14.33 8.23
C ARG A 192 -8.10 -15.74 7.73
N ASP A 193 -7.24 -16.46 8.44
CA ASP A 193 -6.79 -17.82 8.12
C ASP A 193 -7.22 -18.79 9.23
N HIS A 194 -7.91 -19.86 8.82
CA HIS A 194 -8.41 -20.94 9.69
C HIS A 194 -7.70 -22.29 9.44
N SER A 195 -6.65 -22.29 8.61
CA SER A 195 -5.89 -23.49 8.28
C SER A 195 -5.19 -24.07 9.52
N HIS A 196 -4.88 -25.37 9.45
CA HIS A 196 -4.15 -26.11 10.50
C HIS A 196 -4.78 -26.02 11.91
N GLY A 197 -6.09 -25.76 12.01
CA GLY A 197 -6.82 -25.70 13.28
C GLY A 197 -6.51 -24.46 14.13
N MET A 198 -5.86 -23.44 13.56
CA MET A 198 -5.53 -22.18 14.24
C MET A 198 -6.35 -21.02 13.67
N ILE A 199 -6.44 -19.92 14.41
CA ILE A 199 -6.94 -18.64 13.87
C ILE A 199 -5.73 -17.71 13.77
N ARG A 200 -5.35 -17.39 12.55
CA ARG A 200 -4.22 -16.49 12.24
C ARG A 200 -4.66 -15.41 11.28
N THR A 201 -3.80 -14.41 11.11
CA THR A 201 -3.97 -13.38 10.09
C THR A 201 -2.93 -13.60 9.01
N GLU A 202 -3.36 -14.09 7.86
CA GLU A 202 -2.55 -14.17 6.63
C GLU A 202 -2.24 -12.76 6.12
N VAL A 203 -1.01 -12.59 5.64
CA VAL A 203 -0.52 -11.36 5.01
C VAL A 203 -0.22 -11.65 3.54
N ARG A 204 -0.77 -10.82 2.65
CA ARG A 204 -0.58 -10.90 1.19
C ARG A 204 -0.13 -9.55 0.64
N SER A 205 0.59 -9.53 -0.49
CA SER A 205 0.96 -8.26 -1.15
C SER A 205 -0.27 -7.58 -1.75
N ARG A 206 -0.33 -6.24 -1.70
CA ARG A 206 -1.48 -5.49 -2.21
C ARG A 206 -1.64 -5.67 -3.71
N SER A 207 -0.55 -5.58 -4.46
CA SER A 207 -0.63 -5.56 -5.91
C SER A 207 -0.72 -6.95 -6.53
N GLY A 208 0.16 -7.87 -6.12
CA GLY A 208 0.24 -9.22 -6.69
C GLY A 208 -0.73 -10.23 -6.08
N ASP A 209 -1.36 -9.91 -4.94
CA ASP A 209 -2.10 -10.87 -4.11
C ASP A 209 -1.28 -12.13 -3.77
N ALA A 210 0.05 -11.99 -3.70
CA ALA A 210 0.98 -13.06 -3.38
C ALA A 210 0.93 -13.35 -1.88
N HIS A 211 0.85 -14.63 -1.50
CA HIS A 211 1.00 -15.02 -0.10
C HIS A 211 2.42 -14.73 0.39
N LEU A 212 2.50 -14.00 1.51
CA LEU A 212 3.78 -13.62 2.12
C LEU A 212 4.03 -14.42 3.40
N GLY A 213 3.00 -14.58 4.23
CA GLY A 213 3.10 -15.26 5.53
C GLY A 213 1.99 -14.82 6.47
N HIS A 214 2.33 -14.55 7.73
CA HIS A 214 1.35 -14.23 8.78
C HIS A 214 1.84 -13.08 9.68
N VAL A 215 0.89 -12.38 10.30
CA VAL A 215 1.17 -11.37 11.33
C VAL A 215 0.67 -11.84 12.69
N PHE A 216 1.47 -11.58 13.72
CA PHE A 216 1.24 -11.95 15.11
C PHE A 216 1.39 -10.73 16.03
N GLU A 217 0.79 -10.78 17.22
CA GLU A 217 0.85 -9.73 18.24
C GLU A 217 1.95 -9.98 19.31
N ASP A 218 2.94 -10.81 18.96
CA ASP A 218 4.06 -11.21 19.83
C ASP A 218 5.37 -10.49 19.46
N GLY A 219 5.28 -9.35 18.76
CA GLY A 219 6.44 -8.57 18.34
C GLY A 219 6.99 -7.62 19.42
N PRO A 220 8.08 -6.89 19.12
CA PRO A 220 8.68 -5.93 20.04
C PRO A 220 7.69 -4.80 20.38
N GLN A 221 7.37 -4.66 21.67
CA GLN A 221 6.40 -3.65 22.14
C GLN A 221 6.82 -2.22 21.80
N ALA A 222 8.12 -1.92 21.86
CA ALA A 222 8.68 -0.62 21.49
C ALA A 222 8.44 -0.26 20.00
N ALA A 223 8.18 -1.25 19.14
CA ALA A 223 7.94 -1.07 17.71
C ALA A 223 6.46 -1.31 17.31
N GLY A 224 5.54 -1.31 18.29
CA GLY A 224 4.10 -1.48 18.06
C GLY A 224 3.56 -2.89 18.33
N GLY A 225 4.40 -3.83 18.77
CA GLY A 225 3.97 -5.15 19.24
C GLY A 225 3.60 -6.15 18.14
N LEU A 226 3.70 -5.78 16.86
CA LEU A 226 3.41 -6.68 15.75
C LEU A 226 4.67 -7.39 15.25
N ARG A 227 4.49 -8.62 14.78
CA ARG A 227 5.51 -9.42 14.10
C ARG A 227 4.95 -9.95 12.79
N TYR A 228 5.43 -9.39 11.69
CA TYR A 228 5.21 -9.89 10.33
C TYR A 228 6.22 -10.98 10.05
N CYS A 229 5.78 -12.23 10.13
CA CYS A 229 6.59 -13.43 9.88
C CYS A 229 6.44 -13.85 8.41
N ILE A 230 7.44 -13.54 7.60
CA ILE A 230 7.34 -13.58 6.14
C ILE A 230 8.24 -14.67 5.56
N ASN A 231 7.80 -15.34 4.50
CA ASN A 231 8.64 -16.28 3.76
C ASN A 231 9.67 -15.50 2.91
N SER A 232 10.95 -15.85 3.01
CA SER A 232 12.00 -15.34 2.13
C SER A 232 11.70 -15.61 0.66
N ALA A 233 11.13 -16.78 0.35
CA ALA A 233 10.69 -17.14 -1.01
C ALA A 233 9.56 -16.24 -1.56
N SER A 234 8.96 -15.37 -0.77
CA SER A 234 8.03 -14.34 -1.27
C SER A 234 8.69 -12.98 -1.50
N LEU A 235 9.97 -12.85 -1.16
CA LEU A 235 10.72 -11.60 -1.15
C LEU A 235 11.90 -11.65 -2.12
N ARG A 236 12.34 -10.46 -2.54
CA ARG A 236 13.66 -10.21 -3.10
C ARG A 236 14.29 -9.05 -2.33
N PHE A 237 15.50 -9.24 -1.82
CA PHE A 237 16.23 -8.19 -1.11
C PHE A 237 16.99 -7.30 -2.09
N ILE A 238 16.93 -5.98 -1.86
CA ILE A 238 17.67 -4.96 -2.61
C ILE A 238 18.57 -4.21 -1.63
N PRO A 239 19.90 -4.42 -1.69
CA PRO A 239 20.85 -3.68 -0.85
C PRO A 239 20.74 -2.17 -1.07
N LYS A 240 20.98 -1.37 -0.02
CA LYS A 240 20.92 0.10 -0.06
C LYS A 240 21.70 0.69 -1.22
N GLU A 241 22.87 0.13 -1.52
CA GLU A 241 23.78 0.57 -2.57
C GLU A 241 23.22 0.34 -3.99
N GLU A 242 22.25 -0.56 -4.14
CA GLU A 242 21.65 -0.92 -5.43
C GLU A 242 20.28 -0.27 -5.65
N MET A 243 19.65 0.22 -4.57
CA MET A 243 18.30 0.79 -4.61
C MET A 243 18.13 1.89 -5.66
N GLU A 244 19.05 2.85 -5.73
CA GLU A 244 18.95 3.95 -6.70
C GLU A 244 19.05 3.43 -8.14
N ARG A 245 20.01 2.54 -8.41
CA ARG A 245 20.22 1.90 -9.72
C ARG A 245 19.00 1.09 -10.17
N GLU A 246 18.31 0.43 -9.23
CA GLU A 246 17.11 -0.36 -9.50
C GLU A 246 15.80 0.46 -9.49
N GLY A 247 15.87 1.78 -9.32
CA GLY A 247 14.69 2.66 -9.37
C GLY A 247 13.94 2.83 -8.04
N TYR A 248 14.51 2.35 -6.94
CA TYR A 248 13.99 2.49 -5.57
C TYR A 248 14.65 3.63 -4.77
N GLY A 249 15.37 4.54 -5.44
CA GLY A 249 16.08 5.66 -4.80
C GLY A 249 15.17 6.57 -3.94
N TYR A 250 13.87 6.63 -4.26
CA TYR A 250 12.88 7.38 -3.48
C TYR A 250 12.63 6.82 -2.07
N LEU A 251 13.13 5.61 -1.77
CA LEU A 251 13.01 4.94 -0.47
C LEU A 251 14.31 4.96 0.36
N LEU A 252 15.38 5.61 -0.09
CA LEU A 252 16.68 5.58 0.62
C LEU A 252 16.61 6.06 2.08
N ASN A 253 15.73 7.02 2.39
CA ASN A 253 15.55 7.52 3.76
C ASN A 253 14.72 6.58 4.65
N HIS A 254 14.24 5.45 4.12
CA HIS A 254 13.43 4.48 4.87
C HIS A 254 14.23 3.26 5.33
N VAL A 255 15.51 3.15 4.95
CA VAL A 255 16.38 1.99 5.25
C VAL A 255 17.52 2.33 6.21
N GLU A 256 17.42 3.49 6.87
CA GLU A 256 18.38 3.98 7.87
C GLU A 256 17.97 3.60 9.29
#